data_AF-A3SJ92-F1
#
_entry.id   AF-A3SJ92-F1
#
_cell.length_a   1.000
_cell.length_b   1.000
_cell.length_c   1.000
_cell.angle_alpha   90.00
_cell.angle_beta   90.00
_cell.angle_gamma   90.00
#
_symmetry.space_group_name_H-M   'P 1'
#
loop_
_entity.id
_entity.type
_entity.pdbx_description
1 polymer ?
#
loop_
_entity_poly.entity_id
_entity_poly.type
_entity_poly.pdbx_seq_one_letter_code
_entity_poly.pdbx_strand_id
1 'polypeptide(L)'
;MDSDLWPKIVFGALAICCAIQMIKAVSKALKAQAETEATGAGKAQGYYLRLGLISALVLGYFFALNQIGFLFATVIFLWAAAWVLPYRNLLAKLLFAPLFTVMLALFFSYALSLPLPRGEGIFYDLSQALF
;
A
#
# COMPACT_ATOMS: atom_id res chain seq x y z
N MET A 1 -7.59 30.91 -25.33
CA MET A 1 -8.10 30.51 -24.00
C MET A 1 -7.31 29.27 -23.61
N ASP A 2 -6.30 29.45 -22.76
CA ASP A 2 -5.22 28.52 -22.51
C ASP A 2 -5.70 27.22 -21.86
N SER A 3 -5.71 26.13 -22.64
CA SER A 3 -6.10 24.78 -22.16
C SER A 3 -5.02 24.12 -21.28
N ASP A 4 -3.85 24.75 -21.11
CA ASP A 4 -2.71 24.26 -20.32
C ASP A 4 -2.73 24.67 -18.83
N LEU A 5 -3.67 25.51 -18.41
CA LEU A 5 -3.80 25.95 -17.01
C LEU A 5 -4.45 24.86 -16.13
N TRP A 6 -5.41 24.13 -16.69
CA TRP A 6 -6.15 23.09 -15.98
C TRP A 6 -5.26 21.93 -15.51
N PRO A 7 -4.39 21.34 -16.35
CA PRO A 7 -3.50 20.27 -15.93
C PRO A 7 -2.57 20.68 -14.78
N LYS A 8 -1.99 21.89 -14.84
CA LYS A 8 -1.02 22.37 -13.83
C LYS A 8 -1.64 22.58 -12.46
N ILE A 9 -2.87 23.08 -12.40
CA ILE A 9 -3.61 23.27 -11.14
C ILE A 9 -3.93 21.92 -10.52
N VAL A 10 -4.36 20.94 -11.32
CA VAL A 10 -4.66 19.58 -10.84
C VAL A 10 -3.41 18.89 -10.31
N PHE A 11 -2.29 18.95 -11.03
CA PHE A 11 -1.02 18.39 -10.57
C PHE A 11 -0.51 19.09 -9.30
N GLY A 12 -0.63 20.42 -9.22
CA GLY A 12 -0.25 21.19 -8.03
C GLY A 12 -1.09 20.80 -6.80
N ALA A 13 -2.41 20.70 -6.96
CA ALA A 13 -3.32 20.30 -5.89
C ALA A 13 -3.04 18.86 -5.42
N LEU A 14 -2.79 17.93 -6.34
CA LEU A 14 -2.41 16.55 -6.02
C LEU A 14 -1.07 16.49 -5.28
N ALA A 15 -0.06 17.24 -5.73
CA ALA A 15 1.24 17.30 -5.08
C ALA A 15 1.14 17.81 -3.64
N ILE A 16 0.33 18.86 -3.40
CA ILE A 16 0.08 19.39 -2.06
C ILE A 16 -0.66 18.35 -1.19
N CYS A 17 -1.66 17.68 -1.75
CA CYS A 17 -2.42 16.66 -1.02
C CYS A 17 -1.55 15.46 -0.62
N CYS A 18 -0.69 14.99 -1.53
CA CYS A 18 0.32 13.97 -1.26
C CYS A 18 1.34 14.42 -0.21
N ALA A 19 1.83 15.67 -0.30
CA ALA A 19 2.76 16.22 0.68
C ALA A 19 2.14 16.27 2.09
N ILE A 20 0.89 16.70 2.21
CA ILE A 20 0.17 16.73 3.48
C ILE A 20 -0.02 15.31 4.03
N GLN A 21 -0.40 14.34 3.20
CA GLN A 21 -0.53 12.94 3.62
C GLN A 21 0.82 12.36 4.07
N MET A 22 1.91 12.67 3.35
CA MET A 22 3.26 12.23 3.69
C MET A 22 3.71 12.83 5.02
N ILE A 23 3.52 14.13 5.26
CA ILE A 23 3.87 14.79 6.52
C ILE A 23 3.07 14.20 7.69
N LYS A 24 1.78 13.92 7.50
CA LYS A 24 0.94 13.26 8.53
C LYS A 24 1.39 11.82 8.78
N ALA A 25 1.79 11.09 7.75
CA ALA A 25 2.30 9.72 7.89
C ALA A 25 3.66 9.69 8.60
N VAL A 26 4.58 10.60 8.25
CA VAL A 26 5.92 10.71 8.83
C VAL A 26 5.83 11.19 10.29
N SER A 27 5.03 12.20 10.60
CA SER A 27 4.84 12.66 11.99
C SER A 27 4.18 11.59 12.87
N LYS A 28 3.26 10.80 12.33
CA LYS A 28 2.67 9.66 13.03
C LYS A 28 3.66 8.52 13.23
N ALA A 29 4.53 8.25 12.24
CA ALA A 29 5.59 7.27 12.34
C ALA A 29 6.69 7.69 13.33
N LEU A 30 7.03 8.98 13.40
CA LEU A 30 7.98 9.52 14.37
C LEU A 30 7.42 9.50 15.79
N LYS A 31 6.14 9.85 15.98
CA LYS A 31 5.47 9.71 17.29
C LYS A 31 5.36 8.25 17.73
N ALA A 32 5.05 7.34 16.81
CA ALA A 32 5.03 5.91 17.09
C ALA A 32 6.42 5.36 17.44
N GLN A 33 7.49 5.90 16.84
CA GLN A 33 8.88 5.56 17.17
C GLN A 33 9.29 6.10 18.55
N ALA A 34 8.91 7.33 18.90
CA ALA A 34 9.20 7.92 20.21
C ALA A 34 8.52 7.14 21.37
N GLU A 35 7.30 6.64 21.19
CA GLU A 35 6.65 5.71 22.13
C GLU A 35 7.32 4.31 22.15
N THR A 36 8.05 3.96 21.10
CA THR A 36 8.74 2.66 20.99
C THR A 36 10.07 2.64 21.74
N GLU A 37 10.80 3.76 21.78
CA GLU A 37 12.08 3.90 22.48
C GLU A 37 11.95 3.84 24.02
N ALA A 38 10.83 4.32 24.57
CA ALA A 38 10.60 4.31 26.03
C ALA A 38 10.36 2.91 26.63
N THR A 39 10.28 1.84 25.83
CA THR A 39 9.93 0.47 26.29
C THR A 39 10.92 -0.62 25.81
N GLY A 40 12.14 -0.24 25.43
CA GLY A 40 13.03 -1.00 24.56
C GLY A 40 13.56 -2.37 25.03
N ALA A 41 13.65 -2.68 26.32
CA ALA A 41 14.36 -3.89 26.77
C ALA A 41 13.59 -5.21 26.55
N GLY A 42 12.25 -5.19 26.54
CA GLY A 42 11.41 -6.36 26.24
C GLY A 42 10.86 -6.41 24.81
N LYS A 43 10.93 -5.30 24.07
CA LYS A 43 10.40 -5.18 22.70
C LYS A 43 11.33 -5.72 21.61
N ALA A 44 12.62 -5.87 21.87
CA ALA A 44 13.62 -6.31 20.88
C ALA A 44 13.29 -7.69 20.30
N GLN A 45 12.93 -8.67 21.14
CA GLN A 45 12.56 -10.01 20.67
C GLN A 45 11.28 -10.01 19.80
N GLY A 46 10.28 -9.22 20.18
CA GLY A 46 9.07 -9.03 19.37
C GLY A 46 9.31 -8.27 18.07
N TYR A 47 10.31 -7.39 18.05
CA TYR A 47 10.71 -6.65 16.85
C TYR A 47 11.35 -7.56 15.80
N TYR A 48 12.32 -8.40 16.19
CA TYR A 48 12.95 -9.35 15.26
C TYR A 48 11.95 -10.37 14.70
N LEU A 49 11.02 -10.86 15.52
CA LEU A 49 9.96 -11.77 15.08
C LEU A 49 9.02 -11.11 14.06
N ARG A 50 8.61 -9.86 14.30
CA ARG A 50 7.79 -9.09 13.36
C ARG A 50 8.54 -8.79 12.06
N LEU A 51 9.84 -8.48 12.16
CA LEU A 51 10.68 -8.26 11.00
C LEU A 51 10.78 -9.52 10.13
N GLY A 52 10.98 -10.68 10.76
CA GLY A 52 10.97 -11.98 10.07
C GLY A 52 9.61 -12.33 9.45
N LEU A 53 8.50 -12.01 10.12
CA LEU A 53 7.17 -12.20 9.56
C LEU A 53 6.92 -11.31 8.33
N ILE A 54 7.31 -10.04 8.39
CA ILE A 54 7.15 -9.12 7.26
C ILE A 54 8.04 -9.54 6.08
N SER A 55 9.29 -9.95 6.33
CA SER A 55 10.17 -10.41 5.25
C SER A 55 9.63 -11.67 4.58
N ALA A 56 9.14 -12.64 5.36
CA ALA A 56 8.47 -13.82 4.83
C ALA A 56 7.22 -13.45 4.00
N LEU A 57 6.45 -12.46 4.47
CA LEU A 57 5.26 -11.97 3.77
C LEU A 57 5.61 -11.33 2.42
N VAL A 58 6.69 -10.55 2.36
CA VAL A 58 7.20 -9.94 1.12
C VAL A 58 7.64 -11.02 0.13
N LEU A 59 8.35 -12.04 0.60
CA LEU A 59 8.73 -13.17 -0.25
C LEU A 59 7.50 -13.91 -0.78
N GLY A 60 6.51 -14.18 0.07
CA GLY A 60 5.24 -14.78 -0.34
C GLY A 60 4.48 -13.94 -1.38
N TYR A 61 4.51 -12.61 -1.24
CA TYR A 61 3.91 -11.68 -2.19
C TYR A 61 4.55 -11.78 -3.58
N PHE A 62 5.87 -11.96 -3.69
CA PHE A 62 6.53 -12.17 -4.99
C PHE A 62 6.02 -13.41 -5.73
N PHE A 63 5.78 -14.52 -5.01
CA PHE A 63 5.19 -15.72 -5.61
C PHE A 63 3.71 -15.50 -5.97
N ALA A 64 2.95 -14.87 -5.08
CA ALA A 64 1.54 -14.59 -5.31
C ALA A 64 1.31 -13.62 -6.48
N LEU A 65 2.23 -12.69 -6.73
CA LEU A 65 2.16 -11.77 -7.87
C LEU A 65 2.14 -12.50 -9.21
N ASN A 66 2.88 -13.60 -9.33
CA ASN A 66 2.93 -14.37 -10.56
C ASN A 66 1.61 -15.14 -10.78
N GLN A 67 1.11 -15.81 -9.74
CA GLN A 67 -0.09 -16.66 -9.87
C GLN A 67 -1.42 -15.88 -9.89
N ILE A 68 -1.60 -14.93 -8.95
CA ILE A 68 -2.90 -14.31 -8.65
C ILE A 68 -2.99 -12.88 -9.21
N GLY A 69 -1.85 -12.29 -9.59
CA GLY A 69 -1.77 -10.94 -10.13
C GLY A 69 -1.71 -9.85 -9.05
N PHE A 70 -1.39 -8.64 -9.49
CA PHE A 70 -1.15 -7.47 -8.65
C PHE A 70 -2.35 -7.18 -7.73
N LEU A 71 -3.56 -7.09 -8.26
CA LEU A 71 -4.72 -6.64 -7.49
C LEU A 71 -4.95 -7.51 -6.24
N PHE A 72 -5.02 -8.83 -6.40
CA PHE A 72 -5.31 -9.73 -5.28
C PHE A 72 -4.09 -9.94 -4.38
N ALA A 73 -2.90 -10.09 -4.97
CA ALA A 73 -1.68 -10.27 -4.19
C ALA A 73 -1.44 -9.08 -3.25
N THR A 74 -1.66 -7.85 -3.72
CA THR A 74 -1.41 -6.65 -2.90
C THR A 74 -2.47 -6.49 -1.82
N VAL A 75 -3.74 -6.82 -2.10
CA VAL A 75 -4.80 -6.79 -1.06
C VAL A 75 -4.51 -7.78 0.07
N ILE A 76 -4.17 -9.02 -0.29
CA ILE A 76 -3.83 -10.07 0.70
C ILE A 76 -2.58 -9.67 1.48
N PHE A 77 -1.55 -9.15 0.79
CA PHE A 77 -0.33 -8.67 1.42
C PHE A 77 -0.62 -7.52 2.40
N LEU A 78 -1.40 -6.51 2.00
CA LEU A 78 -1.73 -5.38 2.87
C LEU A 78 -2.53 -5.84 4.09
N TRP A 79 -3.48 -6.77 3.94
CA TRP A 79 -4.22 -7.33 5.08
C TRP A 79 -3.33 -8.13 6.02
N ALA A 80 -2.48 -9.01 5.50
CA ALA A 80 -1.59 -9.81 6.33
C ALA A 80 -0.52 -8.93 7.02
N ALA A 81 0.04 -7.93 6.31
CA ALA A 81 0.96 -6.96 6.89
C ALA A 81 0.26 -6.13 7.97
N ALA A 82 -0.98 -5.71 7.73
CA ALA A 82 -1.76 -4.97 8.70
C ALA A 82 -2.02 -5.80 9.97
N TRP A 83 -2.16 -7.13 9.88
CA TRP A 83 -2.27 -8.00 11.07
C TRP A 83 -0.97 -8.07 11.88
N VAL A 84 0.19 -8.10 11.21
CA VAL A 84 1.50 -8.11 11.86
C VAL A 84 1.83 -6.76 12.52
N LEU A 85 1.34 -5.65 11.97
CA LEU A 85 1.53 -4.32 12.53
C LEU A 85 0.52 -4.01 13.66
N PRO A 86 0.98 -3.47 14.81
CA PRO A 86 0.12 -3.08 15.94
C PRO A 86 -0.64 -1.77 15.66
N TYR A 87 -1.51 -1.78 14.65
CA TYR A 87 -2.46 -0.70 14.39
C TYR A 87 -3.82 -1.04 15.03
N ARG A 88 -4.39 -0.06 15.72
CA ARG A 88 -5.59 -0.21 16.56
C ARG A 88 -6.92 -0.30 15.79
N ASN A 89 -6.99 0.23 14.57
CA ASN A 89 -8.26 0.38 13.83
C ASN A 89 -8.40 -0.69 12.74
N LEU A 90 -9.07 -1.80 13.06
CA LEU A 90 -9.33 -2.90 12.11
C LEU A 90 -10.19 -2.48 10.92
N LEU A 91 -11.16 -1.58 11.12
CA LEU A 91 -12.04 -1.11 10.03
C LEU A 91 -11.28 -0.35 8.95
N ALA A 92 -10.35 0.52 9.37
CA ALA A 92 -9.47 1.24 8.46
C ALA A 92 -8.52 0.28 7.74
N LYS A 93 -8.00 -0.76 8.42
CA LYS A 93 -7.17 -1.80 7.79
C LYS A 93 -7.92 -2.55 6.69
N LEU A 94 -9.19 -2.90 6.93
CA LEU A 94 -9.97 -3.72 6.02
C LEU A 94 -10.32 -2.98 4.73
N LEU A 95 -10.78 -1.73 4.84
CA LEU A 95 -11.17 -0.89 3.71
C LEU A 95 -9.99 -0.26 2.96
N PHE A 96 -8.91 0.07 3.67
CA PHE A 96 -7.75 0.71 3.06
C PHE A 96 -7.05 -0.19 2.06
N ALA A 97 -6.87 -1.49 2.36
CA ALA A 97 -6.19 -2.41 1.48
C ALA A 97 -6.81 -2.52 0.06
N PRO A 98 -8.10 -2.84 -0.11
CA PRO A 98 -8.72 -2.91 -1.44
C PRO A 98 -8.77 -1.53 -2.11
N LEU A 99 -9.12 -0.47 -1.38
CA LEU A 99 -9.23 0.88 -1.95
C LEU A 99 -7.87 1.38 -2.47
N PHE A 100 -6.83 1.25 -1.66
CA PHE A 100 -5.48 1.66 -2.02
C PHE A 100 -4.95 0.83 -3.19
N THR A 101 -5.21 -0.48 -3.20
CA THR A 101 -4.73 -1.35 -4.28
C THR A 101 -5.40 -1.02 -5.62
N VAL A 102 -6.72 -0.82 -5.65
CA VAL A 102 -7.45 -0.41 -6.87
C VAL A 102 -6.98 0.95 -7.35
N MET A 103 -6.83 1.92 -6.44
CA MET A 103 -6.36 3.26 -6.79
C MET A 103 -4.94 3.22 -7.38
N LEU A 104 -4.04 2.43 -6.78
CA LEU A 104 -2.68 2.25 -7.25
C LEU A 104 -2.62 1.51 -8.60
N ALA A 105 -3.48 0.49 -8.80
CA ALA A 105 -3.60 -0.22 -10.07
C ALA A 105 -4.06 0.70 -11.20
N LEU A 106 -5.10 1.52 -10.96
CA LEU A 106 -5.55 2.54 -11.91
C LEU A 106 -4.47 3.58 -12.19
N PHE A 107 -3.72 4.00 -11.18
CA PHE A 107 -2.62 4.95 -11.35
C PHE A 107 -1.54 4.37 -12.29
N PHE A 108 -1.11 3.13 -12.07
CA PHE A 108 -0.12 2.50 -12.94
C PHE A 108 -0.66 2.23 -14.36
N SER A 109 -1.91 1.80 -14.48
CA SER A 109 -2.52 1.51 -15.79
C SER A 109 -2.75 2.78 -16.60
N TYR A 110 -3.41 3.78 -16.03
CA TYR A 110 -3.81 4.99 -16.77
C TYR A 110 -2.77 6.10 -16.75
N ALA A 111 -2.09 6.35 -15.62
CA ALA A 111 -1.13 7.45 -15.54
C ALA A 111 0.24 7.08 -16.11
N LEU A 112 0.63 5.80 -15.98
CA LEU A 112 1.96 5.33 -16.40
C LEU A 112 1.93 4.36 -17.58
N SER A 113 0.75 3.88 -18.02
CA SER A 113 0.62 2.89 -19.11
C SER A 113 1.50 1.65 -18.90
N LEU A 114 1.73 1.27 -17.63
CA LEU A 114 2.58 0.14 -17.27
C LEU A 114 1.74 -1.14 -17.16
N PRO A 115 2.08 -2.21 -17.89
CA PRO A 115 1.40 -3.49 -17.74
C PRO A 115 1.74 -4.09 -16.37
N LEU A 116 0.73 -4.14 -15.50
CA LEU A 116 0.81 -4.85 -14.22
C LEU A 116 0.59 -6.35 -14.42
N PRO A 117 1.22 -7.22 -13.61
CA PRO A 117 0.95 -8.66 -13.67
C PRO A 117 -0.53 -8.90 -13.34
N ARG A 118 -1.27 -9.46 -14.30
CA ARG A 118 -2.72 -9.67 -14.20
C ARG A 118 -3.10 -11.02 -13.59
N GLY A 119 -2.11 -11.87 -13.30
CA GLY A 119 -2.33 -13.23 -12.81
C GLY A 119 -2.83 -14.17 -13.91
N GLU A 120 -3.17 -15.40 -13.53
CA GLU A 120 -3.63 -16.45 -14.44
C GLU A 120 -5.14 -16.77 -14.23
N GLY A 121 -5.83 -17.16 -15.30
CA GLY A 121 -7.23 -17.64 -15.24
C GLY A 121 -8.26 -16.54 -14.96
N ILE A 122 -9.20 -16.79 -14.03
CA ILE A 122 -10.32 -15.88 -13.73
C ILE A 122 -9.84 -14.51 -13.20
N PHE A 123 -8.66 -14.48 -12.58
CA PHE A 123 -8.05 -13.24 -12.09
C PHE A 123 -7.60 -12.32 -13.24
N TYR A 124 -7.21 -12.90 -14.38
CA TYR A 124 -6.87 -12.16 -15.60
C TYR A 124 -8.10 -11.44 -16.16
N ASP A 125 -9.23 -12.14 -16.28
CA ASP A 125 -10.47 -11.59 -16.83
C ASP A 125 -11.03 -10.46 -15.95
N LEU A 126 -10.99 -10.64 -14.62
CA LEU A 126 -11.40 -9.61 -13.67
C LEU A 126 -10.47 -8.39 -13.72
N SER A 127 -9.16 -8.59 -13.83
CA SER A 127 -8.19 -7.51 -13.95
C SER A 127 -8.39 -6.72 -15.24
N GLN A 128 -8.68 -7.40 -16.35
CA GLN A 128 -8.90 -6.78 -17.67
C GLN A 128 -10.23 -6.02 -17.74
N ALA A 129 -11.27 -6.50 -17.03
CA ALA A 129 -12.55 -5.79 -16.96
C ALA A 129 -12.48 -4.49 -16.14
N LEU A 130 -11.52 -4.40 -15.21
CA LEU A 130 -11.35 -3.27 -14.30
C LEU A 130 -10.37 -2.21 -14.84
N PHE A 131 -9.37 -2.61 -15.64
CA PHE A 131 -8.37 -1.71 -16.24
C PHE A 131 -7.60 -2.30 -17.44
#